data_AF-J3NG24-F1
#
_entry.id   AF-J3NG24-F1
#
_cell.length_a   1.000
_cell.length_b   1.000
_cell.length_c   1.000
_cell.angle_alpha   90.00
_cell.angle_beta   90.00
_cell.angle_gamma   90.00
#
_symmetry.space_group_name_H-M   'P 1'
#
loop_
_entity.id
_entity.type
_entity.pdbx_description
1 polymer ?
#
loop_
_entity_poly.entity_id
_entity_poly.type
_entity_poly.pdbx_seq_one_letter_code
_entity_poly.pdbx_strand_id
1 'polypeptide(L)'
;MARGKKPKNRKEVALQDVGKEVALQDVVVIYPSLHEDVVAALSGEPIYPTPWFNAPGAEEANKKYDTNVMGGFSCCNEKCSKKGWGSKRVGIHIQGFSNNGYNALVFRQRCKACNQLGILEVDEASYIERVAYRLKKWAGVATTRPAYDPKGGLPHLRHLCEGCKRGYCTAGSQDY
;
A
#
# COMPACT_ATOMS: atom_id res chain seq x y z
N MET A 1 11.92 41.03 -53.52
CA MET A 1 13.36 40.69 -53.58
C MET A 1 13.99 40.87 -52.19
N ALA A 2 14.99 40.04 -51.87
CA ALA A 2 15.92 40.08 -50.72
C ALA A 2 15.32 39.85 -49.31
N ARG A 3 15.49 38.66 -48.69
CA ARG A 3 16.70 38.05 -48.05
C ARG A 3 17.07 38.65 -46.67
N GLY A 4 16.55 37.99 -45.63
CA GLY A 4 17.32 37.30 -44.58
C GLY A 4 18.10 38.11 -43.53
N LYS A 5 17.89 37.73 -42.25
CA LYS A 5 18.94 37.30 -41.29
C LYS A 5 18.30 36.76 -40.01
N LYS A 6 18.60 35.51 -39.65
CA LYS A 6 18.40 34.96 -38.29
C LYS A 6 19.50 35.51 -37.37
N PRO A 7 19.22 35.67 -36.07
CA PRO A 7 20.20 35.37 -35.04
C PRO A 7 19.85 34.08 -34.29
N LYS A 8 20.91 33.36 -33.91
CA LYS A 8 20.93 32.17 -33.06
C LYS A 8 21.29 32.60 -31.63
N ASN A 9 20.58 32.11 -30.62
CA ASN A 9 21.10 31.61 -29.32
C ASN A 9 19.89 31.34 -28.41
N ARG A 10 19.67 30.14 -27.84
CA ARG A 10 20.45 29.29 -26.89
C ARG A 10 20.11 29.66 -25.44
N LYS A 11 19.53 28.66 -24.75
CA LYS A 11 19.12 28.57 -23.33
C LYS A 11 17.84 29.39 -23.07
N GLU A 12 16.74 28.78 -22.66
CA GLU A 12 16.57 28.17 -21.34
C GLU A 12 15.62 26.97 -21.40
N VAL A 13 16.13 25.80 -21.02
CA VAL A 13 15.31 24.72 -20.46
C VAL A 13 15.41 24.92 -18.95
N ALA A 14 14.31 25.17 -18.27
CA ALA A 14 14.20 24.85 -16.85
C ALA A 14 12.75 24.81 -16.34
N LEU A 15 12.37 23.60 -15.94
CA LEU A 15 11.54 23.27 -14.79
C LEU A 15 10.14 23.90 -14.68
N GLN A 16 9.14 23.16 -15.19
CA GLN A 16 7.84 23.12 -14.53
C GLN A 16 7.33 21.67 -14.51
N ASP A 17 7.88 20.88 -13.57
CA ASP A 17 7.22 19.69 -13.04
C ASP A 17 7.59 19.60 -11.55
N VAL A 18 7.17 20.63 -10.79
CA VAL A 18 7.16 20.56 -9.33
C VAL A 18 5.96 19.69 -8.97
N GLY A 19 6.26 18.53 -8.40
CA GLY A 19 5.35 17.41 -8.20
C GLY A 19 3.98 17.79 -7.65
N LYS A 20 2.93 17.47 -8.40
CA LYS A 20 1.59 17.31 -7.84
C LYS A 20 1.66 16.21 -6.78
N GLU A 21 1.29 16.57 -5.56
CA GLU A 21 1.04 15.60 -4.50
C GLU A 21 -0.01 14.61 -5.00
N VAL A 22 0.33 13.32 -4.98
CA VAL A 22 -0.59 12.26 -5.40
C VAL A 22 -1.51 11.97 -4.22
N ALA A 23 -2.82 12.14 -4.43
CA ALA A 23 -3.81 11.94 -3.38
C ALA A 23 -3.75 10.51 -2.82
N LEU A 24 -4.04 10.35 -1.52
CA LEU A 24 -3.96 9.05 -0.84
C LEU A 24 -4.79 7.98 -1.55
N GLN A 25 -5.98 8.34 -2.02
CA GLN A 25 -6.90 7.47 -2.75
C GLN A 25 -6.31 6.88 -4.05
N ASP A 26 -5.40 7.60 -4.71
CA ASP A 26 -4.81 7.14 -5.98
C ASP A 26 -3.69 6.11 -5.75
N VAL A 27 -3.15 6.07 -4.53
CA VAL A 27 -2.00 5.25 -4.14
C VAL A 27 -2.35 4.11 -3.20
N VAL A 28 -3.62 3.93 -2.86
CA VAL A 28 -4.11 2.81 -2.04
C VAL A 28 -5.12 1.97 -2.80
N VAL A 29 -5.22 0.71 -2.41
CA VAL A 29 -6.28 -0.21 -2.82
C VAL A 29 -6.90 -0.76 -1.54
N ILE A 30 -8.22 -0.95 -1.56
CA ILE A 30 -8.98 -1.59 -0.50
C ILE A 30 -9.57 -2.89 -1.03
N TYR A 31 -9.81 -3.85 -0.14
CA TYR A 31 -10.34 -5.18 -0.49
C TYR A 31 -11.64 -5.51 0.27
N PRO A 32 -12.78 -4.83 -0.03
CA PRO A 32 -14.07 -5.15 0.60
C PRO A 32 -14.51 -6.60 0.34
N SER A 33 -14.13 -7.18 -0.80
CA SER A 33 -14.47 -8.56 -1.16
C SER A 33 -13.86 -9.61 -0.23
N LEU A 34 -12.80 -9.27 0.52
CA LEU A 34 -12.17 -10.15 1.52
C LEU A 34 -12.78 -10.00 2.92
N HIS A 35 -13.83 -9.17 3.08
CA HIS A 35 -14.44 -8.93 4.38
C HIS A 35 -14.96 -10.22 5.03
N GLU A 36 -15.69 -11.03 4.27
CA GLU A 36 -16.27 -12.28 4.78
C GLU A 36 -15.18 -13.26 5.22
N ASP A 37 -14.06 -13.36 4.48
CA ASP A 37 -12.94 -14.22 4.86
C ASP A 37 -12.22 -13.71 6.12
N VAL A 38 -12.12 -12.39 6.29
CA VAL A 38 -11.62 -11.79 7.54
C VAL A 38 -12.54 -12.12 8.71
N VAL A 39 -13.86 -12.00 8.55
CA VAL A 39 -14.83 -12.36 9.59
C VAL A 39 -14.77 -13.86 9.88
N ALA A 40 -14.65 -14.70 8.85
CA ALA A 40 -14.49 -16.14 9.01
C ALA A 40 -13.25 -16.50 9.83
N ALA A 41 -12.13 -15.80 9.63
CA ALA A 41 -10.89 -15.99 10.41
C ALA A 41 -10.99 -15.54 11.89
N LEU A 42 -12.06 -14.84 12.25
CA LEU A 42 -12.40 -14.46 13.63
C LEU A 42 -13.41 -15.41 14.28
N SER A 43 -13.91 -16.42 13.56
CA SER A 43 -14.90 -17.37 14.08
C SER A 43 -14.41 -18.06 15.35
N GLY A 44 -15.27 -18.10 16.37
CA GLY A 44 -14.96 -18.71 17.67
C GLY A 44 -14.25 -17.79 18.67
N GLU A 45 -13.84 -16.58 18.26
CA GLU A 45 -13.29 -15.58 19.17
C GLU A 45 -14.43 -14.77 19.84
N PRO A 46 -14.27 -14.33 21.10
CA PRO A 46 -15.27 -13.55 21.82
C PRO A 46 -15.28 -12.06 21.38
N ILE A 47 -15.53 -11.81 20.10
CA ILE A 47 -15.52 -10.46 19.51
C ILE A 47 -16.96 -10.03 19.21
N TYR A 48 -17.47 -9.07 19.98
CA TYR A 48 -18.80 -8.49 19.79
C TYR A 48 -18.77 -6.96 19.82
N PRO A 49 -19.54 -6.27 18.95
CA PRO A 49 -20.30 -6.82 17.82
C PRO A 49 -19.39 -7.41 16.73
N THR A 50 -19.95 -8.19 15.81
CA THR A 50 -19.21 -8.70 14.64
C THR A 50 -18.58 -7.53 13.88
N PRO A 51 -17.29 -7.60 13.51
CA PRO A 51 -16.66 -6.53 12.73
C PRO A 51 -17.37 -6.29 11.40
N TRP A 52 -17.46 -5.03 10.98
CA TRP A 52 -18.06 -4.62 9.71
C TRP A 52 -17.06 -3.79 8.90
N PHE A 53 -17.19 -3.84 7.56
CA PHE A 53 -16.30 -3.08 6.68
C PHE A 53 -16.78 -1.63 6.54
N ASN A 54 -15.92 -0.67 6.87
CA ASN A 54 -16.18 0.75 6.70
C ASN A 54 -15.64 1.25 5.34
N ALA A 55 -16.51 1.88 4.54
CA ALA A 55 -16.08 2.50 3.30
C ALA A 55 -15.10 3.67 3.58
N PRO A 56 -14.03 3.85 2.79
CA PRO A 56 -13.11 4.96 2.97
C PRO A 56 -13.83 6.32 2.94
N GLY A 57 -13.49 7.21 3.87
CA GLY A 57 -14.03 8.56 3.94
C GLY A 57 -15.43 8.68 4.56
N ALA A 58 -16.05 7.59 5.01
CA ALA A 58 -17.35 7.64 5.69
C ALA A 58 -17.25 8.19 7.12
N GLU A 59 -16.19 7.84 7.85
CA GLU A 59 -15.99 8.17 9.26
C GLU A 59 -14.50 8.42 9.58
N GLU A 60 -14.22 9.06 10.71
CA GLU A 60 -12.87 9.19 11.24
C GLU A 60 -12.46 7.95 12.04
N ALA A 61 -11.25 7.44 11.79
CA ALA A 61 -10.72 6.26 12.46
C ALA A 61 -10.29 6.56 13.90
N ASN A 62 -10.80 5.78 14.87
CA ASN A 62 -10.42 5.88 16.29
C ASN A 62 -9.20 5.01 16.65
N LYS A 63 -8.83 4.05 15.79
CA LYS A 63 -7.64 3.20 15.95
C LYS A 63 -6.93 3.08 14.61
N LYS A 64 -5.59 3.04 14.64
CA LYS A 64 -4.75 2.94 13.44
C LYS A 64 -3.61 1.97 13.72
N TYR A 65 -3.23 1.17 12.73
CA TYR A 65 -2.11 0.27 12.84
C TYR A 65 -1.44 0.02 11.49
N ASP A 66 -0.13 0.27 11.46
CA ASP A 66 0.72 0.09 10.30
C ASP A 66 1.43 -1.26 10.36
N THR A 67 1.44 -1.98 9.25
CA THR A 67 2.17 -3.24 9.12
C THR A 67 2.43 -3.54 7.64
N ASN A 68 2.80 -4.79 7.34
CA ASN A 68 3.03 -5.28 6.01
C ASN A 68 2.27 -6.56 5.70
N VAL A 69 1.79 -6.65 4.46
CA VAL A 69 1.28 -7.87 3.82
C VAL A 69 2.20 -8.31 2.69
N MET A 70 2.10 -9.58 2.32
CA MET A 70 2.73 -10.10 1.11
C MET A 70 1.91 -9.69 -0.11
N GLY A 71 2.58 -9.60 -1.25
CA GLY A 71 1.94 -9.24 -2.51
C GLY A 71 2.91 -9.08 -3.67
N GLY A 72 2.36 -9.18 -4.87
CA GLY A 72 3.00 -8.92 -6.16
C GLY A 72 2.71 -7.52 -6.67
N PHE A 73 3.54 -7.08 -7.61
CA PHE A 73 3.36 -5.83 -8.32
C PHE A 73 3.54 -6.07 -9.83
N SER A 74 2.55 -5.62 -10.59
CA SER A 74 2.50 -5.70 -12.04
C SER A 74 2.46 -4.29 -12.64
N CYS A 75 3.33 -4.01 -13.60
CA CYS A 75 3.38 -2.72 -14.31
C CYS A 75 2.34 -2.70 -15.44
N CYS A 76 1.45 -1.71 -15.43
CA CYS A 76 0.35 -1.59 -16.41
C CYS A 76 0.70 -0.72 -17.62
N ASN A 77 1.88 -0.10 -17.63
CA ASN A 77 2.32 0.69 -18.75
C ASN A 77 2.73 -0.25 -19.90
N GLU A 78 1.90 -0.34 -20.93
CA GLU A 78 2.13 -1.16 -22.13
C GLU A 78 3.44 -0.82 -22.85
N LYS A 79 3.91 0.42 -22.72
CA LYS A 79 5.19 0.88 -23.29
C LYS A 79 6.39 0.49 -22.43
N CYS A 80 6.17 -0.08 -21.24
CA CYS A 80 7.23 -0.48 -20.33
C CYS A 80 7.70 -1.90 -20.66
N SER A 81 9.00 -2.05 -20.91
CA SER A 81 9.63 -3.35 -21.16
C SER A 81 9.73 -4.26 -19.93
N LYS A 82 9.35 -3.76 -18.74
CA LYS A 82 9.35 -4.53 -17.49
C LYS A 82 7.91 -4.82 -17.07
N LYS A 83 7.62 -6.10 -16.79
CA LYS A 83 6.29 -6.55 -16.38
C LYS A 83 5.95 -6.25 -14.92
N GLY A 84 6.93 -6.00 -14.07
CA GLY A 84 6.71 -5.87 -12.62
C GLY A 84 7.94 -6.25 -11.81
N TRP A 85 7.78 -6.32 -10.49
CA TRP A 85 8.81 -6.80 -9.56
C TRP A 85 8.18 -7.30 -8.27
N GLY A 86 8.71 -8.38 -7.71
CA GLY A 86 8.26 -8.89 -6.41
C GLY A 86 8.85 -8.05 -5.27
N SER A 87 8.01 -7.38 -4.49
CA SER A 87 8.44 -6.59 -3.33
C SER A 87 8.48 -7.42 -2.04
N LYS A 88 7.74 -8.54 -2.00
CA LYS A 88 7.47 -9.40 -0.82
C LYS A 88 6.93 -8.65 0.43
N ARG A 89 6.87 -7.31 0.39
CA ARG A 89 6.41 -6.42 1.44
C ARG A 89 5.62 -5.28 0.83
N VAL A 90 4.36 -5.18 1.23
CA VAL A 90 3.47 -4.11 0.83
C VAL A 90 2.98 -3.44 2.10
N GLY A 91 3.06 -2.10 2.17
CA GLY A 91 2.52 -1.37 3.32
C GLY A 91 1.01 -1.54 3.40
N ILE A 92 0.49 -1.76 4.60
CA ILE A 92 -0.94 -1.75 4.87
C ILE A 92 -1.20 -0.88 6.11
N HIS A 93 -2.19 0.01 6.00
CA HIS A 93 -2.67 0.84 7.09
C HIS A 93 -4.07 0.37 7.49
N ILE A 94 -4.19 -0.28 8.64
CA ILE A 94 -5.45 -0.82 9.15
C ILE A 94 -6.07 0.23 10.05
N GLN A 95 -7.34 0.56 9.79
CA GLN A 95 -8.11 1.52 10.55
C GLN A 95 -9.25 0.83 11.29
N GLY A 96 -9.49 1.25 12.53
CA GLY A 96 -10.63 0.83 13.35
C GLY A 96 -11.56 2.01 13.61
N PHE A 97 -12.86 1.71 13.68
CA PHE A 97 -13.96 2.65 13.87
C PHE A 97 -14.82 2.21 15.06
N SER A 98 -15.85 2.99 15.37
CA SER A 98 -16.86 2.62 16.37
C SER A 98 -17.50 1.27 16.05
N ASN A 99 -17.96 0.58 17.10
CA ASN A 99 -18.72 -0.66 16.96
C ASN A 99 -18.02 -1.73 16.11
N ASN A 100 -16.70 -1.87 16.24
CA ASN A 100 -15.87 -2.82 15.49
C ASN A 100 -15.85 -2.62 13.96
N GLY A 101 -16.14 -1.41 13.48
CA GLY A 101 -15.90 -1.07 12.09
C GLY A 101 -14.41 -1.11 11.76
N TYR A 102 -14.05 -1.50 10.54
CA TYR A 102 -12.67 -1.45 10.08
C TYR A 102 -12.54 -1.20 8.59
N ASN A 103 -11.39 -0.68 8.16
CA ASN A 103 -10.93 -0.79 6.78
C ASN A 103 -9.43 -1.04 6.76
N ALA A 104 -8.88 -1.35 5.59
CA ALA A 104 -7.44 -1.48 5.44
C ALA A 104 -6.98 -0.92 4.09
N LEU A 105 -6.12 0.09 4.15
CA LEU A 105 -5.56 0.77 2.98
C LEU A 105 -4.24 0.08 2.61
N VAL A 106 -4.20 -0.60 1.47
CA VAL A 106 -3.00 -1.29 1.00
C VAL A 106 -2.28 -0.42 -0.03
N PHE A 107 -1.03 -0.05 0.25
CA PHE A 107 -0.30 0.91 -0.57
C PHE A 107 0.23 0.30 -1.86
N ARG A 108 -0.07 0.96 -2.97
CA ARG A 108 0.46 0.64 -4.29
C ARG A 108 1.96 0.88 -4.35
N GLN A 109 2.59 0.28 -5.35
CA GLN A 109 4.01 0.42 -5.62
C GLN A 109 4.22 0.98 -7.02
N ARG A 110 5.43 1.48 -7.28
CA ARG A 110 5.85 2.03 -8.58
C ARG A 110 6.75 1.06 -9.33
N CYS A 111 6.67 1.10 -10.66
CA CYS A 111 7.54 0.33 -11.53
C CYS A 111 8.98 0.84 -11.45
N LYS A 112 9.97 -0.07 -11.34
CA LYS A 112 11.40 0.28 -11.33
C LYS A 112 11.84 1.03 -12.60
N ALA A 113 11.22 0.75 -13.75
CA ALA A 113 11.66 1.25 -15.04
C ALA A 113 10.95 2.54 -15.47
N CYS A 114 9.63 2.62 -15.29
CA CYS A 114 8.84 3.78 -15.76
C CYS A 114 8.24 4.62 -14.64
N ASN A 115 8.44 4.24 -13.38
CA ASN A 115 7.95 4.95 -12.17
C ASN A 115 6.42 5.15 -12.10
N GLN A 116 5.66 4.50 -12.99
CA GLN A 116 4.20 4.49 -12.97
C GLN A 116 3.69 3.61 -11.82
N LEU A 117 2.54 3.98 -11.27
CA LEU A 117 1.81 3.14 -10.32
C LEU A 117 1.31 1.89 -11.05
N GLY A 118 1.58 0.73 -10.48
CA GLY A 118 1.14 -0.55 -11.04
C GLY A 118 -0.09 -1.10 -10.33
N ILE A 119 -0.54 -2.24 -10.82
CA ILE A 119 -1.56 -3.05 -10.16
C ILE A 119 -0.89 -3.80 -9.03
N LEU A 120 -1.50 -3.72 -7.87
CA LEU A 120 -1.11 -4.47 -6.70
C LEU A 120 -1.95 -5.76 -6.65
N GLU A 121 -1.26 -6.88 -6.54
CA GLU A 121 -1.86 -8.18 -6.29
C GLU A 121 -1.50 -8.54 -4.84
N VAL A 122 -2.46 -8.39 -3.91
CA VAL A 122 -2.23 -8.76 -2.51
C VAL A 122 -2.29 -10.28 -2.36
N ASP A 123 -1.43 -10.82 -1.51
CA ASP A 123 -1.60 -12.19 -1.04
C ASP A 123 -2.78 -12.21 -0.04
N GLU A 124 -3.90 -12.80 -0.46
CA GLU A 124 -5.15 -12.77 0.30
C GLU A 124 -4.98 -13.40 1.69
N ALA A 125 -4.27 -14.52 1.78
CA ALA A 125 -3.98 -15.19 3.06
C ALA A 125 -3.20 -14.28 4.01
N SER A 126 -2.15 -13.60 3.53
CA SER A 126 -1.39 -12.63 4.30
C SER A 126 -2.23 -11.42 4.70
N TYR A 127 -3.11 -10.95 3.83
CA TYR A 127 -4.05 -9.87 4.15
C TYR A 127 -5.00 -10.28 5.27
N ILE A 128 -5.69 -11.42 5.11
CA ILE A 128 -6.65 -11.95 6.07
C ILE A 128 -5.97 -12.16 7.43
N GLU A 129 -4.81 -12.82 7.47
CA GLU A 129 -4.06 -13.07 8.70
C GLU A 129 -3.73 -11.74 9.43
N ARG A 130 -3.19 -10.75 8.70
CA ARG A 130 -2.76 -9.47 9.28
C ARG A 130 -3.93 -8.64 9.81
N VAL A 131 -5.02 -8.57 9.04
CA VAL A 131 -6.21 -7.81 9.41
C VAL A 131 -6.91 -8.50 10.59
N ALA A 132 -7.18 -9.80 10.50
CA ALA A 132 -7.82 -10.56 11.58
C ALA A 132 -7.00 -10.51 12.87
N TYR A 133 -5.67 -10.71 12.79
CA TYR A 133 -4.78 -10.55 13.94
C TYR A 133 -4.92 -9.18 14.59
N ARG A 134 -5.05 -8.13 13.78
CA ARG A 134 -5.19 -6.78 14.33
C ARG A 134 -6.52 -6.59 15.03
N LEU A 135 -7.61 -7.05 14.43
CA LEU A 135 -8.96 -6.97 15.00
C LEU A 135 -9.04 -7.74 16.33
N LYS A 136 -8.49 -8.96 16.40
CA LYS A 136 -8.38 -9.74 17.66
C LYS A 136 -7.74 -8.94 18.77
N LYS A 137 -6.61 -8.28 18.48
CA LYS A 137 -5.88 -7.47 19.45
C LYS A 137 -6.62 -6.21 19.89
N TRP A 138 -7.33 -5.53 18.99
CA TRP A 138 -8.17 -4.40 19.37
C TRP A 138 -9.39 -4.79 20.19
N ALA A 139 -9.84 -6.04 20.07
CA ALA A 139 -10.89 -6.64 20.88
C ALA A 139 -10.36 -7.27 22.20
N GLY A 140 -9.05 -7.19 22.48
CA GLY A 140 -8.47 -7.76 23.71
C GLY A 140 -8.27 -9.27 23.70
N VAL A 141 -8.45 -9.94 22.55
CA VAL A 141 -8.23 -11.38 22.42
C VAL A 141 -6.75 -11.72 22.57
N ALA A 142 -6.48 -12.70 23.44
CA ALA A 142 -5.14 -13.22 23.65
C ALA A 142 -4.60 -13.84 22.36
N THR A 143 -3.50 -13.30 21.87
CA THR A 143 -2.92 -13.66 20.56
C THR A 143 -1.41 -13.69 20.68
N THR A 144 -0.79 -14.80 20.27
CA THR A 144 0.67 -14.92 20.18
C THR A 144 1.18 -14.07 19.03
N ARG A 145 2.35 -13.47 19.19
CA ARG A 145 2.99 -12.76 18.07
C ARG A 145 3.34 -13.80 17.00
N PRO A 146 2.92 -13.63 15.74
CA PRO A 146 3.35 -14.52 14.67
C PRO A 146 4.88 -14.56 14.63
N ALA A 147 5.45 -15.75 14.51
CA ALA A 147 6.89 -15.89 14.37
C ALA A 147 7.35 -15.06 13.16
N TYR A 148 8.23 -14.09 13.41
CA TYR A 148 8.85 -13.34 12.32
C TYR A 148 9.96 -14.22 11.75
N ASP A 149 9.68 -14.87 10.62
CA ASP A 149 10.71 -15.47 9.80
C ASP A 149 11.22 -14.41 8.82
N PRO A 150 12.45 -13.87 9.00
CA PRO A 150 13.09 -13.05 7.99
C PRO A 150 13.44 -13.93 6.78
N LYS A 151 12.45 -14.43 6.06
CA LYS A 151 12.68 -15.13 4.80
C LYS A 151 13.41 -14.17 3.88
N GLY A 152 14.61 -14.58 3.45
CA GLY A 152 15.41 -13.88 2.45
C GLY A 152 14.52 -13.44 1.28
N GLY A 153 14.32 -12.14 1.18
CA GLY A 153 13.51 -11.49 0.17
C GLY A 153 14.36 -10.51 -0.61
N LEU A 154 14.04 -10.32 -1.89
CA LEU A 154 14.59 -9.18 -2.63
C LEU A 154 14.33 -7.90 -1.80
N PRO A 155 15.28 -6.96 -1.77
CA PRO A 155 15.17 -5.77 -0.94
C PRO A 155 13.89 -5.01 -1.29
N HIS A 156 13.10 -4.70 -0.26
CA HIS A 156 11.94 -3.85 -0.38
C HIS A 156 12.40 -2.45 -0.79
N LEU A 157 12.06 -2.01 -2.01
CA LEU A 157 12.52 -0.73 -2.52
C LEU A 157 11.65 0.42 -1.98
N ARG A 158 12.07 1.00 -0.86
CA ARG A 158 11.36 2.08 -0.15
C ARG A 158 10.93 3.24 -1.07
N HIS A 159 11.82 3.65 -1.98
CA HIS A 159 11.57 4.75 -2.92
C HIS A 159 10.52 4.43 -4.00
N LEU A 160 10.08 3.17 -4.12
CA LEU A 160 9.00 2.76 -5.02
C LEU A 160 7.72 2.37 -4.27
N CYS A 161 7.76 2.25 -2.94
CA CYS A 161 6.58 1.94 -2.14
C CYS A 161 5.87 3.21 -1.67
N GLU A 162 4.61 3.39 -2.04
CA GLU A 162 3.85 4.60 -1.63
C GLU A 162 3.58 4.64 -0.13
N GLY A 163 3.57 3.48 0.53
CA GLY A 163 3.50 3.36 1.99
C GLY A 163 4.79 3.84 2.66
N CYS A 164 5.97 3.44 2.17
CA CYS A 164 7.25 3.95 2.70
C CYS A 164 7.38 5.46 2.53
N LYS A 165 7.02 6.00 1.37
CA LYS A 165 7.07 7.44 1.11
C LYS A 165 6.21 8.27 2.07
N ARG A 166 5.17 7.64 2.63
CA ARG A 166 4.22 8.27 3.55
C ARG A 166 4.39 7.83 5.01
N GLY A 167 5.38 6.99 5.31
CA GLY A 167 5.68 6.52 6.67
C GLY A 167 4.83 5.35 7.18
N TYR A 168 3.95 4.76 6.37
CA TYR A 168 3.04 3.67 6.77
C TYR A 168 3.65 2.26 6.68
N CYS A 169 4.85 2.12 6.14
CA CYS A 169 5.51 0.82 6.00
C CYS A 169 6.49 0.61 7.15
N THR A 170 6.27 -0.42 7.95
CA THR A 170 7.11 -0.80 9.09
C THR A 170 8.45 -1.45 8.71
N ALA A 171 8.96 -1.20 7.50
CA ALA A 171 10.21 -1.80 7.04
C ALA A 171 11.35 -1.48 8.00
N GLY A 172 11.85 -2.51 8.69
CA GLY A 172 13.16 -2.50 9.31
C GLY A 172 14.18 -2.06 8.25
N SER A 173 14.95 -1.04 8.58
CA SER A 173 16.04 -0.49 7.78
C SER A 173 16.99 -1.59 7.32
N GLN A 174 16.92 -1.99 6.05
CA GLN A 174 18.01 -2.71 5.39
C GLN A 174 18.11 -2.19 3.96
N ASP A 175 18.63 -0.96 3.87
CA ASP A 175 19.44 -0.55 2.73
C ASP A 175 20.82 -1.18 2.98
N TYR A 176 21.21 -2.17 2.17
CA TYR A 176 22.59 -2.64 2.06
C TYR A 176 22.95 -2.69 0.58
#